data_AF-A0A9N9KK08-F1
#
_entry.id   AF-A0A9N9KK08-F1
#
_cell.length_a   1.000
_cell.length_b   1.000
_cell.length_c   1.000
_cell.angle_alpha   90.00
_cell.angle_beta   90.00
_cell.angle_gamma   90.00
#
_symmetry.space_group_name_H-M   'P 1'
#
loop_
_entity.id
_entity.type
_entity.pdbx_description
1 polymer ?
#
loop_
_entity_poly.entity_id
_entity_poly.type
_entity_poly.pdbx_seq_one_letter_code
_entity_poly.pdbx_strand_id
1 'polypeptide(L)'
;VLEQELQAFNRANAVKNLINDRQFWIDIEQLRNILGPVKRAVKSLEFRTTLLANIFVELVKMAISIQEISVIYNSQFQRDFLEH
;
A
#
# COMPACT_ATOMS: atom_id res chain seq x y z
N VAL A 1 7.34 -14.01 -34.65
CA VAL A 1 7.71 -15.05 -33.66
C VAL A 1 8.81 -14.53 -32.73
N LEU A 2 10.04 -14.33 -33.21
CA LEU A 2 11.18 -13.83 -32.40
C LEU A 2 10.91 -12.52 -31.62
N GLU A 3 10.21 -11.57 -32.24
CA GLU A 3 9.91 -10.27 -31.59
C GLU A 3 8.88 -10.41 -30.45
N GLN A 4 7.91 -11.31 -30.59
CA GLN A 4 6.94 -11.61 -29.53
C GLN A 4 7.60 -12.36 -28.37
N GLU A 5 8.53 -13.25 -28.66
CA GLU A 5 9.31 -13.98 -27.65
C GLU A 5 10.21 -13.04 -26.85
N LEU A 6 10.88 -12.09 -27.53
CA LEU A 6 11.68 -11.06 -26.86
C LEU A 6 10.83 -10.15 -25.96
N GLN A 7 9.63 -9.76 -26.41
CA GLN A 7 8.69 -9.00 -25.58
C GLN A 7 8.22 -9.78 -24.35
N ALA A 8 7.91 -11.07 -24.51
CA ALA A 8 7.53 -11.94 -23.40
C ALA A 8 8.65 -12.07 -22.37
N PHE A 9 9.89 -12.25 -22.84
CA PHE A 9 11.08 -12.32 -21.98
C PHE A 9 11.30 -11.02 -21.20
N ASN A 10 11.18 -9.87 -21.85
CA ASN A 10 11.32 -8.57 -21.18
C ASN A 10 10.25 -8.33 -20.11
N ARG A 11 9.00 -8.75 -20.36
CA ARG A 11 7.93 -8.69 -19.36
C ARG A 11 8.21 -9.61 -18.18
N ALA A 12 8.69 -10.83 -18.43
CA ALA A 12 9.06 -11.77 -17.37
C ALA A 12 10.17 -11.21 -16.48
N ASN A 13 11.18 -10.56 -17.06
CA ASN A 13 12.23 -9.89 -16.30
C ASN A 13 11.72 -8.69 -15.50
N ALA A 14 10.84 -7.87 -16.07
CA ALA A 14 10.22 -6.76 -15.34
C ALA A 14 9.43 -7.27 -14.11
N VAL A 15 8.64 -8.33 -14.28
CA VAL A 15 7.90 -8.97 -13.17
C VAL A 15 8.86 -9.55 -12.13
N LYS A 16 9.91 -10.24 -12.57
CA LYS A 16 10.94 -10.79 -11.68
C LYS A 16 11.62 -9.68 -10.86
N ASN A 17 11.95 -8.56 -11.49
CA ASN A 17 12.58 -7.43 -10.81
C ASN A 17 11.62 -6.84 -9.76
N LEU A 18 10.34 -6.68 -10.11
CA LEU A 18 9.31 -6.17 -9.21
C LEU A 18 9.09 -7.09 -7.99
N ILE A 19 9.04 -8.41 -8.20
CA ILE A 19 8.87 -9.40 -7.12
C ILE A 19 10.10 -9.42 -6.19
N ASN A 20 11.30 -9.17 -6.72
CA ASN A 20 12.53 -9.12 -5.93
C ASN A 20 12.78 -7.74 -5.29
N ASP A 21 11.97 -6.73 -5.63
CA ASP A 21 12.06 -5.41 -5.01
C ASP A 21 11.38 -5.44 -3.63
N ARG A 22 12.19 -5.23 -2.59
CA ARG A 22 11.70 -5.17 -1.21
C ARG A 22 10.74 -3.99 -1.01
N GLN A 23 11.00 -2.85 -1.65
CA GLN A 23 10.17 -1.65 -1.49
C GLN A 23 8.78 -1.88 -2.07
N PHE A 24 8.68 -2.59 -3.20
CA PHE A 24 7.39 -2.99 -3.78
C PHE A 24 6.49 -3.71 -2.75
N TRP A 25 7.03 -4.67 -1.99
CA TRP A 25 6.25 -5.38 -0.98
C TRP A 25 5.88 -4.51 0.23
N ILE A 26 6.76 -3.59 0.63
CA ILE A 26 6.46 -2.61 1.68
C ILE A 26 5.29 -1.72 1.25
N ASP A 27 5.29 -1.23 0.02
CA ASP A 27 4.24 -0.38 -0.52
C ASP A 27 2.90 -1.13 -0.61
N ILE A 28 2.92 -2.39 -1.06
CA ILE A 28 1.73 -3.26 -1.08
C ILE A 28 1.15 -3.47 0.32
N GLU A 29 2.00 -3.69 1.32
CA GLU A 29 1.60 -3.86 2.71
C GLU A 29 0.98 -2.58 3.28
N GLN A 30 1.60 -1.43 3.05
CA GLN A 30 1.08 -0.12 3.43
C GLN A 30 -0.30 0.15 2.81
N LEU A 31 -0.45 -0.13 1.50
CA LEU A 31 -1.72 0.01 0.80
C LEU A 31 -2.79 -0.90 1.39
N ARG A 32 -2.45 -2.15 1.72
CA ARG A 32 -3.36 -3.10 2.36
C ARG A 32 -3.86 -2.57 3.71
N ASN A 33 -2.99 -1.97 4.49
CA ASN A 33 -3.31 -1.42 5.82
C ASN A 33 -4.22 -0.19 5.78
N ILE A 34 -4.25 0.53 4.65
CA ILE A 34 -5.23 1.60 4.39
C ILE A 34 -6.55 1.01 3.86
N LEU A 35 -6.49 0.14 2.85
CA LEU A 35 -7.68 -0.37 2.16
C LEU A 35 -8.53 -1.31 3.02
N GLY A 36 -7.92 -2.04 3.96
CA GLY A 36 -8.63 -2.93 4.88
C GLY A 36 -9.71 -2.19 5.69
N PRO A 37 -9.35 -1.11 6.40
CA PRO A 37 -10.32 -0.24 7.07
C PRO A 37 -11.36 0.40 6.14
N VAL A 38 -10.96 0.91 4.96
CA VAL A 38 -11.91 1.47 3.96
C VAL A 38 -13.02 0.45 3.66
N LYS A 39 -12.63 -0.79 3.34
CA LYS A 39 -13.56 -1.86 2.99
C LYS A 39 -14.53 -2.18 4.13
N ARG A 40 -14.06 -2.16 5.39
CA ARG A 40 -14.91 -2.40 6.56
C ARG A 40 -15.86 -1.23 6.84
N ALA A 41 -15.41 0.01 6.64
CA ALA A 41 -16.26 1.20 6.76
C ALA A 41 -17.37 1.22 5.71
N VAL A 42 -17.05 0.90 4.45
CA VAL A 42 -18.04 0.82 3.36
C VAL A 42 -19.07 -0.26 3.63
N LYS A 43 -18.64 -1.48 4.00
CA LYS A 43 -19.56 -2.55 4.38
C LYS A 43 -20.47 -2.13 5.53
N SER A 44 -19.89 -1.47 6.54
CA SER A 44 -20.65 -0.92 7.66
C SER A 44 -21.74 0.06 7.20
N LEU A 45 -21.45 0.94 6.25
CA LEU A 45 -22.47 1.83 5.67
C LEU A 45 -23.55 1.06 4.90
N GLU A 46 -23.18 0.02 4.15
CA GLU A 46 -24.10 -0.80 3.35
C GLU A 46 -25.11 -1.59 4.19
N PHE A 47 -24.70 -2.12 5.34
CA PHE A 47 -25.56 -2.99 6.16
C PHE A 47 -26.68 -2.27 6.92
N ARG A 48 -26.73 -0.92 6.94
CA ARG A 48 -27.76 -0.05 7.57
C ARG A 48 -28.10 -0.30 9.05
N THR A 49 -27.54 -1.33 9.67
CA THR A 49 -27.65 -1.69 11.10
C THR A 49 -26.47 -1.18 11.92
N THR A 50 -25.67 -0.29 11.33
CA THR A 50 -24.34 0.00 11.82
C THR A 50 -24.32 1.26 12.66
N LEU A 51 -23.67 1.18 13.82
CA LEU A 51 -23.40 2.32 14.68
C LEU A 51 -22.34 3.22 14.02
N LEU A 52 -22.56 4.53 14.04
CA LEU A 52 -21.58 5.54 13.60
C LEU A 52 -20.20 5.33 14.25
N ALA A 53 -20.17 4.80 15.48
CA ALA A 53 -18.96 4.41 16.19
C ALA A 53 -18.09 3.39 15.43
N ASN A 54 -18.69 2.41 14.75
CA ASN A 54 -17.95 1.41 13.98
C ASN A 54 -17.25 2.04 12.78
N ILE A 55 -17.91 2.99 12.10
CA ILE A 55 -17.32 3.74 11.00
C ILE A 55 -16.19 4.64 11.52
N PHE A 56 -16.43 5.33 12.64
CA PHE A 56 -15.42 6.19 13.26
C PHE A 56 -14.13 5.43 13.63
N VAL A 57 -14.26 4.22 14.19
CA VAL A 57 -13.10 3.37 14.50
C VAL A 57 -12.30 3.02 13.23
N GLU A 58 -12.97 2.69 12.12
CA GLU A 58 -12.27 2.40 10.87
C GLU A 58 -11.63 3.66 10.26
N LEU A 59 -12.25 4.84 10.40
CA LEU A 59 -11.66 6.13 10.01
C LEU A 59 -10.37 6.42 10.80
N VAL A 60 -10.39 6.21 12.13
CA VAL A 60 -9.20 6.40 12.98
C VAL A 60 -8.07 5.45 12.58
N LYS A 61 -8.38 4.17 12.33
CA LYS A 61 -7.39 3.20 11.84
C LYS A 61 -6.74 3.64 10.52
N MET A 62 -7.52 4.21 9.59
CA MET A 62 -6.96 4.76 8.35
C MET A 62 -6.03 5.94 8.61
N ALA A 63 -6.42 6.87 9.48
CA ALA A 63 -5.60 8.03 9.80
C ALA A 63 -4.25 7.62 10.40
N ILE A 64 -4.24 6.63 11.29
CA ILE A 64 -3.01 6.07 11.88
C ILE A 64 -2.14 5.45 10.77
N SER A 65 -2.68 4.56 9.93
CA SER A 65 -1.92 3.93 8.84
C SER A 65 -1.29 4.97 7.89
N ILE A 66 -2.00 6.05 7.55
CA ILE A 66 -1.49 7.13 6.69
C ILE A 66 -0.36 7.91 7.39
N GLN A 67 -0.52 8.16 8.68
CA GLN A 67 0.50 8.85 9.47
C GLN A 67 1.79 8.04 9.57
N GLU A 68 1.69 6.73 9.82
CA GLU A 68 2.85 5.83 9.90
C GLU A 68 3.65 5.81 8.60
N ILE A 69 2.97 5.80 7.44
CA ILE A 69 3.60 5.92 6.12
C ILE A 69 4.40 7.23 6.05
N SER A 70 3.78 8.34 6.44
CA SER A 70 4.41 9.66 6.39
C SER A 70 5.68 9.74 7.27
N VAL A 71 5.66 9.10 8.45
CA VAL A 71 6.83 9.02 9.34
C VAL A 71 7.96 8.18 8.73
N ILE A 72 7.64 7.06 8.09
CA ILE A 72 8.61 6.20 7.41
C ILE A 72 9.28 6.96 6.26
N TYR A 73 8.51 7.66 5.43
CA TYR A 73 9.07 8.45 4.33
C TYR A 73 9.94 9.61 4.81
N ASN A 74 9.52 10.30 5.87
CA ASN A 74 10.29 11.43 6.42
C ASN A 74 11.61 10.97 7.06
N SER A 75 11.60 9.83 7.76
CA SER A 75 12.83 9.24 8.33
C SER A 75 13.77 8.67 7.28
N GLN A 76 13.24 8.13 6.16
CA GLN A 76 14.06 7.72 5.02
C GLN A 76 14.72 8.94 4.34
N PHE A 77 13.94 9.98 4.05
CA PHE A 77 14.44 11.23 3.48
C PHE A 77 15.55 11.86 4.34
N GLN A 78 15.36 11.89 5.67
CA GLN A 78 16.36 12.43 6.60
C GLN A 78 17.68 11.64 6.57
N ARG A 79 17.63 10.30 6.52
CA ARG A 79 18.85 9.49 6.38
C ARG A 79 19.58 9.78 5.08
N ASP A 80 18.85 9.76 3.96
CA ASP A 80 19.46 9.90 2.64
C ASP A 80 20.09 11.30 2.45
N PHE A 81 19.57 12.33 3.14
CA PHE A 81 20.04 13.72 3.03
C PHE A 81 21.08 14.15 4.08
N LEU A 82 21.14 13.49 5.25
CA LEU A 82 22.09 13.83 6.33
C LEU A 82 23.35 12.94 6.33
N GLU A 83 23.33 11.81 5.62
CA GLU A 83 24.50 10.93 5.46
C GLU A 83 25.35 11.24 4.20
N HIS A 84 25.05 12.34 3.50
CA HIS A 84 25.86 12.93 2.41
C HIS A 84 26.36 14.33 2.81
#